data_AF-A0A2E6VY82-F1
#
_entry.id   AF-A0A2E6VY82-F1
#
_cell.length_a   1.000
_cell.length_b   1.000
_cell.length_c   1.000
_cell.angle_alpha   90.00
_cell.angle_beta   90.00
_cell.angle_gamma   90.00
#
_symmetry.space_group_name_H-M   'P 1'
#
loop_
_entity.id
_entity.type
_entity.pdbx_description
1 polymer ?
#
loop_
_entity_poly.entity_id
_entity_poly.type
_entity_poly.pdbx_seq_one_letter_code
_entity_poly.pdbx_strand_id
1 'polypeptide(L)'
;MSTLGRLLHPLPKKQQALLLTLLTYGGADWEHLLHFLPEEHQSSIRQKSEKLVELPLEKRVPLFIRELRQLVKFRPLVGLEGVDPTWLVAGFQGESPRTIAVTLMHMPSSVTNQIVSRLPKEVQDAMPSRRELSQLPMDILKRVRRQFHDKFATMPVGEDKQDFGFDDLLILQGQELVSLVRQMGVQEMACQLSSTGRRALAQFLKQQPTHLTEELMVALKSLHPDDLTHKENAKGFIKRVFAQRANTEELCQKAGLYRLARALTDKPRVFNQQVAQRFPRAHGRLLMEFIQHITDEDMLETAINHQRVRDQVVDLTLELARRGKLNAALVEKRPIHEIAHAETTD
;
A
#
# COMPACT_ATOMS: atom_id res chain seq x y z
N MET A 1 11.18 -24.05 3.68
CA MET A 1 12.22 -23.49 4.57
C MET A 1 13.43 -24.40 4.54
N SER A 2 14.64 -23.87 4.37
CA SER A 2 15.88 -24.65 4.49
C SER A 2 16.07 -25.15 5.94
N THR A 3 16.92 -26.14 6.14
CA THR A 3 17.31 -26.63 7.49
C THR A 3 17.93 -25.54 8.35
N LEU A 4 18.70 -24.61 7.77
CA LEU A 4 19.28 -23.47 8.48
C LEU A 4 18.22 -22.41 8.83
N GLY A 5 17.24 -22.18 7.94
CA GLY A 5 16.14 -21.25 8.19
C GLY A 5 15.23 -21.66 9.37
N ARG A 6 15.14 -22.96 9.67
CA ARG A 6 14.46 -23.45 10.89
C ARG A 6 15.24 -23.16 12.17
N LEU A 7 16.58 -23.24 12.12
CA LEU A 7 17.44 -22.94 13.26
C LEU A 7 17.43 -21.45 13.62
N LEU A 8 17.34 -20.60 12.58
CA LEU A 8 17.30 -19.14 12.69
C LEU A 8 15.93 -18.58 13.16
N HIS A 9 14.85 -19.35 13.07
CA HIS A 9 13.53 -18.95 13.58
C HIS A 9 13.53 -18.90 15.13
N PRO A 10 12.92 -17.90 15.80
CA PRO A 10 12.03 -16.86 15.25
C PRO A 10 12.70 -15.53 14.90
N LEU A 11 14.03 -15.46 14.73
CA LEU A 11 14.70 -14.18 14.46
C LEU A 11 14.11 -13.50 13.20
N PRO A 12 13.80 -12.20 13.23
CA PRO A 12 13.47 -11.42 12.04
C PRO A 12 14.56 -11.52 10.97
N LYS A 13 14.19 -11.45 9.69
CA LYS A 13 15.13 -11.59 8.56
C LYS A 13 16.35 -10.64 8.64
N LYS A 14 16.15 -9.41 9.15
CA LYS A 14 17.22 -8.43 9.38
C LYS A 14 18.25 -8.97 10.40
N GLN A 15 17.78 -9.55 11.50
CA GLN A 15 18.62 -10.16 12.54
C GLN A 15 19.28 -11.46 12.06
N GLN A 16 18.58 -12.28 11.25
CA GLN A 16 19.18 -13.45 10.61
C GLN A 16 20.35 -13.06 9.70
N ALA A 17 20.17 -12.03 8.87
CA ALA A 17 21.23 -11.52 8.00
C ALA A 17 22.40 -10.95 8.81
N LEU A 18 22.12 -10.20 9.88
CA LEU A 18 23.13 -9.67 10.78
C LEU A 18 23.95 -10.79 11.43
N LEU A 19 23.29 -11.77 12.05
CA LEU A 19 23.94 -12.92 12.69
C LEU A 19 24.83 -13.71 11.73
N LEU A 20 24.31 -14.05 10.54
CA LEU A 20 25.09 -14.76 9.54
C LEU A 20 26.27 -13.93 9.03
N THR A 21 26.13 -12.61 8.93
CA THR A 21 27.22 -11.71 8.52
C THR A 21 28.29 -11.62 9.61
N LEU A 22 27.89 -11.48 10.88
CA LEU A 22 28.79 -11.47 12.04
C LEU A 22 29.60 -12.76 12.14
N LEU A 23 28.96 -13.92 11.98
CA LEU A 23 29.67 -15.21 12.06
C LEU A 23 30.52 -15.54 10.81
N THR A 24 30.31 -14.83 9.71
CA THR A 24 31.08 -15.02 8.46
C THR A 24 32.23 -14.02 8.33
N TYR A 25 32.02 -12.76 8.74
CA TYR A 25 32.95 -11.64 8.53
C TYR A 25 33.40 -10.93 9.80
N GLY A 26 32.72 -11.13 10.93
CA GLY A 26 33.02 -10.45 12.20
C GLY A 26 34.26 -10.96 12.95
N GLY A 27 34.92 -12.00 12.44
CA GLY A 27 36.17 -12.50 13.01
C GLY A 27 36.02 -13.04 14.44
N ALA A 28 37.05 -12.90 15.27
CA ALA A 28 37.04 -13.34 16.66
C ALA A 28 36.19 -12.42 17.58
N ASP A 29 35.97 -11.17 17.17
CA ASP A 29 35.39 -10.11 18.01
C ASP A 29 33.91 -9.84 17.71
N TRP A 30 33.24 -10.73 16.98
CA TRP A 30 31.84 -10.54 16.60
C TRP A 30 30.90 -10.40 17.82
N GLU A 31 31.27 -10.98 18.98
CA GLU A 31 30.53 -10.81 20.24
C GLU A 31 30.60 -9.38 20.78
N HIS A 32 31.72 -8.68 20.59
CA HIS A 32 31.83 -7.27 20.97
C HIS A 32 30.90 -6.39 20.13
N LEU A 33 30.70 -6.73 18.86
CA LEU A 33 29.79 -6.01 17.97
C LEU A 33 28.31 -6.11 18.41
N LEU A 34 27.93 -7.12 19.20
CA LEU A 34 26.57 -7.24 19.73
C LEU A 34 26.23 -6.17 20.78
N HIS A 35 27.23 -5.63 21.49
CA HIS A 35 27.00 -4.65 22.56
C HIS A 35 26.43 -3.32 22.05
N PHE A 36 26.51 -3.07 20.74
CA PHE A 36 25.91 -1.91 20.07
C PHE A 36 24.43 -2.10 19.73
N LEU A 37 23.84 -3.27 20.00
CA LEU A 37 22.42 -3.54 19.79
C LEU A 37 21.63 -3.38 21.11
N PRO A 38 20.32 -3.10 21.06
CA PRO A 38 19.45 -3.19 22.23
C PRO A 38 19.50 -4.57 22.91
N GLU A 39 19.42 -4.63 24.24
CA GLU A 39 19.59 -5.86 25.05
C GLU A 39 18.64 -7.01 24.62
N GLU A 40 17.42 -6.67 24.22
CA GLU A 40 16.43 -7.63 23.70
C GLU A 40 16.93 -8.39 22.46
N HIS A 41 17.65 -7.70 21.58
CA HIS A 41 18.21 -8.29 20.36
C HIS A 41 19.51 -9.05 20.64
N GLN A 42 20.30 -8.61 21.63
CA GLN A 42 21.54 -9.28 22.02
C GLN A 42 21.28 -10.71 22.50
N SER A 43 20.31 -10.89 23.40
CA SER A 43 19.96 -12.19 23.99
C SER A 43 19.45 -13.17 22.92
N SER A 44 18.54 -12.70 22.06
CA SER A 44 17.97 -13.49 20.96
C SER A 44 19.03 -13.94 19.95
N ILE A 45 19.99 -13.07 19.61
CA ILE A 45 21.07 -13.38 18.67
C ILE A 45 22.08 -14.34 19.32
N ARG A 46 22.45 -14.12 20.59
CA ARG A 46 23.42 -14.94 21.34
C ARG A 46 22.95 -16.40 21.47
N GLN A 47 21.68 -16.60 21.81
CA GLN A 47 21.07 -17.94 21.92
C GLN A 47 21.14 -18.71 20.58
N LYS A 48 21.06 -18.01 19.45
CA LYS A 48 21.11 -18.63 18.12
C LYS A 48 22.52 -18.85 17.63
N SER A 49 23.48 -17.98 17.98
CA SER A 49 24.90 -18.19 17.63
C SER A 49 25.49 -19.46 18.23
N GLU A 50 25.11 -19.83 19.46
CA GLU A 50 25.66 -21.02 20.14
C GLU A 50 25.55 -22.28 19.26
N LYS A 51 24.35 -22.54 18.74
CA LYS A 51 24.07 -23.69 17.86
C LYS A 51 24.74 -23.61 16.49
N LEU A 52 25.10 -22.40 16.05
CA LEU A 52 25.72 -22.16 14.74
C LEU A 52 27.25 -22.23 14.80
N VAL A 53 27.84 -21.90 15.95
CA VAL A 53 29.29 -21.98 16.19
C VAL A 53 29.75 -23.43 16.33
N GLU A 54 28.89 -24.32 16.81
CA GLU A 54 29.13 -25.79 16.86
C GLU A 54 29.38 -26.42 15.48
N LEU A 55 28.99 -25.73 14.39
CA LEU A 55 29.24 -26.21 13.04
C LEU A 55 30.72 -26.00 12.64
N PRO A 56 31.36 -27.01 12.02
CA PRO A 56 32.72 -26.88 11.50
C PRO A 56 32.87 -25.71 10.52
N LEU A 57 33.93 -24.91 10.67
CA LEU A 57 34.19 -23.68 9.88
C LEU A 57 34.07 -23.92 8.36
N GLU A 58 34.65 -25.01 7.87
CA GLU A 58 34.69 -25.38 6.45
C GLU A 58 33.29 -25.65 5.87
N LYS A 59 32.36 -26.14 6.69
CA LYS A 59 30.97 -26.43 6.28
C LYS A 59 30.05 -25.25 6.56
N ARG A 60 30.31 -24.46 7.61
CA ARG A 60 29.44 -23.36 8.03
C ARG A 60 29.51 -22.18 7.06
N VAL A 61 30.69 -21.79 6.58
CA VAL A 61 30.84 -20.62 5.71
C VAL A 61 30.09 -20.79 4.36
N PRO A 62 30.22 -21.92 3.63
CA PRO A 62 29.42 -22.14 2.42
C PRO A 62 27.92 -22.19 2.69
N LEU A 63 27.48 -22.76 3.82
CA LEU A 63 26.07 -22.79 4.22
C LEU A 63 25.54 -21.39 4.55
N PHE A 64 26.28 -20.59 5.31
CA PHE A 64 25.92 -19.22 5.66
C PHE A 64 25.93 -18.34 4.43
N ILE A 65 26.93 -18.45 3.55
CA ILE A 65 26.96 -17.72 2.29
C ILE A 65 25.81 -18.17 1.38
N ARG A 66 25.39 -19.45 1.39
CA ARG A 66 24.22 -19.91 0.64
C ARG A 66 22.94 -19.27 1.19
N GLU A 67 22.83 -19.17 2.51
CA GLU A 67 21.63 -18.65 3.16
C GLU A 67 21.56 -17.14 3.21
N LEU A 68 22.69 -16.46 3.40
CA LEU A 68 22.87 -15.06 3.07
C LEU A 68 22.54 -14.83 1.61
N ARG A 69 23.02 -15.67 0.69
CA ARG A 69 22.55 -15.62 -0.71
C ARG A 69 21.07 -15.94 -0.83
N GLN A 70 20.35 -16.61 0.06
CA GLN A 70 18.89 -16.73 -0.05
C GLN A 70 18.16 -15.53 0.56
N LEU A 71 18.70 -14.95 1.63
CA LEU A 71 18.24 -13.70 2.23
C LEU A 71 18.50 -12.49 1.31
N VAL A 72 19.58 -12.57 0.51
CA VAL A 72 20.08 -11.53 -0.41
C VAL A 72 19.72 -11.81 -1.88
N LYS A 73 19.66 -13.08 -2.34
CA LYS A 73 19.18 -13.40 -3.71
C LYS A 73 17.76 -12.92 -3.77
N PHE A 74 17.62 -11.80 -4.46
CA PHE A 74 16.47 -11.47 -5.26
C PHE A 74 15.16 -11.74 -4.52
N ARG A 75 14.73 -10.76 -3.72
CA ARG A 75 13.41 -10.21 -4.00
C ARG A 75 13.35 -10.02 -5.52
N PRO A 76 12.55 -10.76 -6.29
CA PRO A 76 12.50 -10.59 -7.73
C PRO A 76 11.93 -9.21 -8.03
N LEU A 77 12.74 -8.15 -7.95
CA LEU A 77 12.32 -6.74 -7.93
C LEU A 77 10.93 -6.59 -7.28
N VAL A 78 10.90 -6.66 -5.95
CA VAL A 78 9.73 -6.15 -5.23
C VAL A 78 9.60 -4.68 -5.61
N GLY A 79 8.48 -4.32 -6.21
CA GLY A 79 8.25 -2.97 -6.70
C GLY A 79 6.97 -2.88 -7.53
N LEU A 80 6.68 -3.90 -8.34
CA LEU A 80 5.42 -3.97 -9.10
C LEU A 80 4.32 -4.78 -8.40
N GLU A 81 4.70 -5.61 -7.42
CA GLU A 81 3.72 -6.28 -6.55
C GLU A 81 2.94 -5.20 -5.79
N GLY A 82 1.62 -5.15 -6.00
CA GLY A 82 0.74 -4.12 -5.45
C GLY A 82 0.43 -2.96 -6.39
N VAL A 83 1.13 -2.82 -7.52
CA VAL A 83 0.76 -1.87 -8.58
C VAL A 83 -0.45 -2.43 -9.33
N ASP A 84 -1.51 -1.63 -9.46
CA ASP A 84 -2.69 -2.04 -10.21
C ASP A 84 -2.35 -2.27 -11.70
N PRO A 85 -2.81 -3.38 -12.31
CA PRO A 85 -2.47 -3.73 -13.68
C PRO A 85 -2.76 -2.64 -14.72
N THR A 86 -3.74 -1.75 -14.49
CA THR A 86 -4.05 -0.67 -15.43
C THR A 86 -2.92 0.36 -15.52
N TRP A 87 -2.11 0.52 -14.48
CA TRP A 87 -0.87 1.30 -14.53
C TRP A 87 0.19 0.60 -15.36
N LEU A 88 0.34 -0.72 -15.20
CA LEU A 88 1.32 -1.53 -15.94
C LEU A 88 1.02 -1.52 -17.44
N VAL A 89 -0.24 -1.71 -17.82
CA VAL A 89 -0.72 -1.63 -19.22
C VAL A 89 -0.38 -0.27 -19.83
N ALA A 90 -0.65 0.81 -19.12
CA ALA A 90 -0.29 2.15 -19.59
C ALA A 90 1.23 2.37 -19.69
N GLY A 91 2.02 1.73 -18.82
CA GLY A 91 3.48 1.77 -18.87
C GLY A 91 4.08 1.08 -20.11
N PHE A 92 3.32 0.21 -20.77
CA PHE A 92 3.68 -0.43 -22.04
C PHE A 92 3.28 0.38 -23.28
N GLN A 93 2.61 1.53 -23.12
CA GLN A 93 2.29 2.39 -24.26
C GLN A 93 3.57 2.86 -24.95
N GLY A 94 3.65 2.62 -26.26
CA GLY A 94 4.84 2.94 -27.08
C GLY A 94 5.97 1.91 -27.02
N GLU A 95 5.83 0.83 -26.24
CA GLU A 95 6.84 -0.24 -26.17
C GLU A 95 6.62 -1.30 -27.26
N SER A 96 7.70 -1.92 -27.72
CA SER A 96 7.62 -3.01 -28.71
C SER A 96 7.03 -4.29 -28.08
N PRO A 97 6.31 -5.15 -28.83
CA PRO A 97 5.81 -6.43 -28.33
C PRO A 97 6.88 -7.31 -27.69
N ARG A 98 8.11 -7.27 -28.23
CA ARG A 98 9.27 -7.96 -27.67
C ARG A 98 9.66 -7.43 -26.28
N THR A 99 9.69 -6.12 -26.10
CA THR A 99 10.00 -5.48 -24.79
C THR A 99 8.94 -5.85 -23.75
N ILE A 100 7.67 -5.81 -24.14
CA ILE A 100 6.53 -6.21 -23.29
C ILE A 100 6.71 -7.67 -22.85
N ALA A 101 6.95 -8.58 -23.80
CA ALA A 101 7.10 -10.01 -23.51
C ALA A 101 8.32 -10.31 -22.60
N VAL A 102 9.44 -9.61 -22.78
CA VAL A 102 10.60 -9.68 -21.88
C VAL A 102 10.23 -9.28 -20.45
N THR A 103 9.43 -8.23 -20.31
CA THR A 103 9.02 -7.69 -19.01
C THR A 103 8.07 -8.65 -18.29
N LEU A 104 7.12 -9.24 -19.04
CA LEU A 104 6.13 -10.18 -18.51
C LEU A 104 6.70 -11.55 -18.13
N MET A 105 7.81 -11.98 -18.74
CA MET A 105 8.40 -13.31 -18.54
C MET A 105 8.63 -13.67 -17.06
N HIS A 106 8.97 -12.67 -16.24
CA HIS A 106 9.35 -12.84 -14.84
C HIS A 106 8.28 -12.36 -13.85
N MET A 107 7.09 -12.00 -14.33
CA MET A 107 5.96 -11.64 -13.49
C MET A 107 5.15 -12.88 -13.09
N PRO A 108 4.42 -12.85 -11.95
CA PRO A 108 3.47 -13.89 -11.61
C PRO A 108 2.41 -14.06 -12.71
N SER A 109 2.05 -15.31 -13.03
CA SER A 109 1.11 -15.62 -14.12
C SER A 109 -0.25 -14.93 -13.97
N SER A 110 -0.73 -14.73 -12.73
CA SER A 110 -1.97 -14.01 -12.45
C SER A 110 -1.93 -12.56 -12.95
N VAL A 111 -0.83 -11.86 -12.67
CA VAL A 111 -0.60 -10.48 -13.11
C VAL A 111 -0.40 -10.42 -14.62
N THR A 112 0.41 -11.32 -15.16
CA THR A 112 0.65 -11.42 -16.61
C THR A 112 -0.66 -11.59 -17.37
N ASN A 113 -1.52 -12.52 -16.96
CA ASN A 113 -2.81 -12.77 -17.63
C ASN A 113 -3.72 -11.54 -17.60
N GLN A 114 -3.75 -10.82 -16.47
CA GLN A 114 -4.52 -9.58 -16.32
C GLN A 114 -3.99 -8.41 -17.17
N ILE A 115 -2.69 -8.37 -17.44
CA ILE A 115 -2.10 -7.38 -18.34
C ILE A 115 -2.39 -7.77 -19.79
N VAL A 116 -2.08 -9.00 -20.18
CA VAL A 116 -2.22 -9.50 -21.56
C VAL A 116 -3.66 -9.35 -22.04
N SER A 117 -4.65 -9.70 -21.22
CA SER A 117 -6.07 -9.56 -21.59
C SER A 117 -6.52 -8.12 -21.87
N ARG A 118 -5.75 -7.13 -21.43
CA ARG A 118 -6.02 -5.69 -21.61
C ARG A 118 -5.17 -5.05 -22.71
N LEU A 119 -4.20 -5.77 -23.28
CA LEU A 119 -3.40 -5.29 -24.41
C LEU A 119 -4.21 -5.42 -25.72
N PRO A 120 -3.93 -4.60 -26.75
CA PRO A 120 -4.49 -4.78 -28.09
C PRO A 120 -4.13 -6.16 -28.66
N LYS A 121 -5.04 -6.79 -29.41
CA LYS A 121 -4.82 -8.15 -29.95
C LYS A 121 -3.60 -8.20 -30.88
N GLU A 122 -3.37 -7.15 -31.64
CA GLU A 122 -2.23 -7.01 -32.55
C GLU A 122 -0.91 -7.08 -31.79
N VAL A 123 -0.86 -6.50 -30.58
CA VAL A 123 0.31 -6.57 -29.71
C VAL A 123 0.44 -7.98 -29.12
N GLN A 124 -0.68 -8.59 -28.71
CA GLN A 124 -0.69 -9.95 -28.15
C GLN A 124 -0.15 -10.98 -29.14
N ASP A 125 -0.64 -10.95 -30.38
CA ASP A 125 -0.27 -11.89 -31.44
C ASP A 125 1.19 -11.70 -31.90
N ALA A 126 1.70 -10.47 -31.82
CA ALA A 126 3.09 -10.14 -32.15
C ALA A 126 4.09 -10.42 -31.01
N MET A 127 3.64 -10.88 -29.83
CA MET A 127 4.55 -11.19 -28.73
C MET A 127 5.34 -12.50 -29.01
N PRO A 128 6.68 -12.48 -28.88
CA PRO A 128 7.49 -13.67 -29.10
C PRO A 128 7.25 -14.74 -28.03
N SER A 129 7.50 -15.99 -28.40
CA SER A 129 7.34 -17.11 -27.46
C SER A 129 8.39 -17.08 -26.35
N ARG A 130 8.09 -17.70 -25.20
CA ARG A 130 9.06 -17.82 -24.10
C ARG A 130 10.35 -18.52 -24.51
N ARG A 131 10.28 -19.43 -25.50
CA ARG A 131 11.45 -20.12 -26.05
C ARG A 131 12.35 -19.14 -26.82
N GLU A 132 11.79 -18.30 -27.67
CA GLU A 132 12.55 -17.26 -28.39
C GLU A 132 13.23 -16.28 -27.43
N LEU A 133 12.52 -15.88 -26.38
CA LEU A 133 13.07 -14.96 -25.39
C LEU A 133 14.15 -15.59 -24.49
N SER A 134 14.15 -16.91 -24.31
CA SER A 134 15.16 -17.61 -23.50
C SER A 134 16.57 -17.56 -24.10
N GLN A 135 16.69 -17.20 -25.38
CA GLN A 135 17.96 -17.02 -26.08
C GLN A 135 18.60 -15.64 -25.82
N LEU A 136 17.88 -14.72 -25.18
CA LEU A 136 18.39 -13.37 -24.89
C LEU A 136 19.41 -13.40 -23.74
N PRO A 137 20.52 -12.63 -23.84
CA PRO A 137 21.45 -12.44 -22.74
C PRO A 137 20.76 -11.93 -21.48
N MET A 138 21.07 -12.54 -20.34
CA MET A 138 20.46 -12.20 -19.04
C MET A 138 20.63 -10.72 -18.65
N ASP A 139 21.72 -10.08 -19.07
CA ASP A 139 21.96 -8.68 -18.72
C ASP A 139 21.03 -7.73 -19.49
N ILE A 140 20.66 -8.07 -20.73
CA ILE A 140 19.64 -7.33 -21.49
C ILE A 140 18.28 -7.48 -20.81
N LEU A 141 17.91 -8.70 -20.42
CA LEU A 141 16.65 -8.97 -19.72
C LEU A 141 16.56 -8.16 -18.41
N LYS A 142 17.64 -8.13 -17.61
CA LYS A 142 17.72 -7.33 -16.39
C LYS A 142 17.59 -5.84 -16.66
N ARG A 143 18.24 -5.33 -17.71
CA ARG A 143 18.22 -3.90 -18.05
C ARG A 143 16.86 -3.43 -18.51
N VAL A 144 16.21 -4.17 -19.42
CA VAL A 144 14.84 -3.89 -19.88
C VAL A 144 13.89 -3.89 -18.68
N ARG A 145 13.99 -4.89 -17.81
CA ARG A 145 13.14 -4.98 -16.62
C ARG A 145 13.36 -3.80 -15.67
N ARG A 146 14.62 -3.44 -15.40
CA ARG A 146 14.94 -2.31 -14.53
C ARG A 146 14.36 -1.01 -15.09
N GLN A 147 14.54 -0.75 -16.37
CA GLN A 147 14.01 0.44 -17.03
C GLN A 147 12.47 0.51 -16.97
N PHE A 148 11.78 -0.63 -17.08
CA PHE A 148 10.33 -0.67 -16.90
C PHE A 148 9.93 -0.43 -15.43
N HIS A 149 10.63 -1.05 -14.49
CA HIS A 149 10.37 -0.86 -13.06
C HIS A 149 10.58 0.59 -12.60
N ASP A 150 11.61 1.28 -13.13
CA ASP A 150 11.93 2.66 -12.80
C ASP A 150 10.80 3.65 -13.20
N LYS A 151 9.82 3.22 -14.01
CA LYS A 151 8.61 4.01 -14.32
C LYS A 151 7.61 4.07 -13.15
N PHE A 152 7.76 3.21 -12.15
CA PHE A 152 6.80 3.04 -11.05
C PHE A 152 7.44 3.31 -9.69
N ALA A 153 6.61 3.61 -8.69
CA ALA A 153 7.10 3.80 -7.33
C ALA A 153 7.25 2.43 -6.69
N THR A 154 8.41 2.17 -6.09
CA THR A 154 8.67 0.90 -5.41
C THR A 154 7.71 0.72 -4.25
N MET A 155 6.86 -0.31 -4.28
CA MET A 155 5.95 -0.63 -3.18
C MET A 155 6.72 -1.10 -1.94
N PRO A 156 6.35 -0.64 -0.73
CA PRO A 156 6.93 -1.15 0.51
C PRO A 156 6.51 -2.61 0.72
N VAL A 157 7.37 -3.36 1.39
CA VAL A 157 7.00 -4.70 1.87
C VAL A 157 6.38 -4.53 3.24
N GLY A 158 5.16 -5.04 3.39
CA GLY A 158 4.47 -5.06 4.68
C GLY A 158 5.36 -5.71 5.74
N GLU A 159 5.54 -5.00 6.85
CA GLU A 159 6.13 -5.54 8.06
C GLU A 159 4.98 -6.02 8.96
N ASP A 160 5.13 -7.19 9.60
CA ASP A 160 4.15 -7.71 10.55
C ASP A 160 4.23 -6.88 11.84
N LYS A 161 3.51 -5.75 11.85
CA LYS A 161 3.33 -4.90 13.04
C LYS A 161 2.07 -5.30 13.80
N GLN A 162 2.13 -5.25 15.13
CA GLN A 162 0.96 -5.39 16.00
C GLN A 162 0.02 -4.17 15.89
N ASP A 163 0.58 -2.99 15.64
CA ASP A 163 -0.18 -1.76 15.49
C ASP A 163 -0.46 -1.44 14.01
N PHE A 164 -1.51 -0.65 13.77
CA PHE A 164 -1.93 -0.20 12.46
C PHE A 164 -2.06 1.32 12.41
N GLY A 165 -1.26 1.95 11.57
CA GLY A 165 -1.29 3.38 11.30
C GLY A 165 -1.69 3.71 9.87
N PHE A 166 -1.78 5.01 9.58
CA PHE A 166 -2.14 5.49 8.25
C PHE A 166 -1.18 5.03 7.15
N ASP A 167 0.11 4.88 7.47
CA ASP A 167 1.10 4.42 6.49
C ASP A 167 0.92 2.94 6.11
N ASP A 168 0.25 2.18 6.97
CA ASP A 168 -0.06 0.76 6.75
C ASP A 168 -1.28 0.56 5.83
N LEU A 169 -1.92 1.63 5.33
CA LEU A 169 -2.87 1.57 4.21
C LEU A 169 -2.26 0.89 2.97
N LEU A 170 -0.94 0.98 2.82
CA LEU A 170 -0.16 0.27 1.81
C LEU A 170 -0.07 -1.25 2.06
N ILE A 171 -0.79 -1.82 3.01
CA ILE A 171 -0.96 -3.28 3.14
C ILE A 171 -2.24 -3.74 2.42
N LEU A 172 -3.22 -2.85 2.26
CA LEU A 172 -4.49 -3.15 1.60
C LEU A 172 -4.29 -3.51 0.12
N GLN A 173 -5.11 -4.45 -0.35
CA GLN A 173 -5.23 -4.76 -1.77
C GLN A 173 -5.99 -3.64 -2.51
N GLY A 174 -5.82 -3.57 -3.83
CA GLY A 174 -6.47 -2.51 -4.63
C GLY A 174 -8.00 -2.46 -4.49
N GLN A 175 -8.67 -3.62 -4.45
CA GLN A 175 -10.14 -3.69 -4.28
C GLN A 175 -10.58 -3.26 -2.88
N GLU A 176 -9.81 -3.61 -1.85
CA GLU A 176 -10.04 -3.22 -0.47
C GLU A 176 -9.92 -1.70 -0.32
N LEU A 177 -8.88 -1.12 -0.94
CA LEU A 177 -8.65 0.32 -0.92
C LEU A 177 -9.73 1.08 -1.69
N VAL A 178 -10.19 0.56 -2.83
CA VAL A 178 -11.36 1.11 -3.55
C VAL A 178 -12.61 1.06 -2.67
N SER A 179 -12.85 -0.04 -1.95
CA SER A 179 -14.02 -0.20 -1.08
C SER A 179 -13.97 0.74 0.13
N LEU A 180 -12.80 0.88 0.75
CA LEU A 180 -12.55 1.86 1.82
C LEU A 180 -12.86 3.28 1.34
N VAL A 181 -12.30 3.68 0.19
CA VAL A 181 -12.52 5.01 -0.39
C VAL A 181 -13.99 5.23 -0.71
N ARG A 182 -14.69 4.24 -1.28
CA ARG A 182 -16.13 4.36 -1.55
C ARG A 182 -16.91 4.61 -0.26
N GLN A 183 -16.59 3.88 0.82
CA GLN A 183 -17.21 4.09 2.13
C GLN A 183 -16.88 5.47 2.73
N MET A 184 -15.63 5.93 2.60
CA MET A 184 -15.24 7.29 2.99
C MET A 184 -16.07 8.33 2.25
N GLY A 185 -16.34 8.09 0.97
CA GLY A 185 -17.19 8.92 0.14
C GLY A 185 -18.63 9.00 0.61
N VAL A 186 -19.23 7.87 1.01
CA VAL A 186 -20.58 7.85 1.59
C VAL A 186 -20.65 8.71 2.85
N GLN A 187 -19.64 8.61 3.74
CA GLN A 187 -19.56 9.45 4.95
C GLN A 187 -19.38 10.93 4.62
N GLU A 188 -18.51 11.25 3.65
CA GLU A 188 -18.26 12.62 3.22
C GLU A 188 -19.54 13.26 2.63
N MET A 189 -20.25 12.52 1.78
CA MET A 189 -21.54 12.96 1.25
C MET A 189 -22.59 13.10 2.34
N ALA A 190 -22.65 12.19 3.31
CA ALA A 190 -23.56 12.32 4.45
C ALA A 190 -23.28 13.59 5.26
N CYS A 191 -22.01 13.88 5.55
CA CYS A 191 -21.62 15.11 6.24
C CYS A 191 -22.08 16.35 5.46
N GLN A 192 -21.85 16.38 4.16
CA GLN A 192 -22.24 17.50 3.29
C GLN A 192 -23.77 17.64 3.22
N LEU A 193 -24.49 16.54 3.02
CA LEU A 193 -25.95 16.53 2.97
C LEU A 193 -26.57 16.92 4.30
N SER A 194 -25.94 16.63 5.44
CA SER A 194 -26.40 17.11 6.76
C SER A 194 -26.41 18.63 6.87
N SER A 195 -25.54 19.31 6.10
CA SER A 195 -25.49 20.77 6.01
C SER A 195 -26.51 21.35 5.03
N THR A 196 -27.07 20.51 4.15
CA THR A 196 -28.15 20.89 3.23
C THR A 196 -29.51 20.75 3.93
N GLY A 197 -30.45 21.66 3.69
CA GLY A 197 -31.75 21.62 4.35
C GLY A 197 -32.52 20.31 4.09
N ARG A 198 -33.34 19.87 5.06
CA ARG A 198 -34.07 18.58 5.05
C ARG A 198 -34.86 18.30 3.75
N ARG A 199 -35.35 19.34 3.07
CA ARG A 199 -36.06 19.23 1.78
C ARG A 199 -35.16 18.81 0.63
N ALA A 200 -33.96 19.39 0.53
CA ALA A 200 -32.99 19.05 -0.51
C ALA A 200 -32.44 17.64 -0.32
N LEU A 201 -32.20 17.24 0.93
CA LEU A 201 -31.86 15.86 1.31
C LEU A 201 -32.93 14.87 0.83
N ALA A 202 -34.20 15.09 1.20
CA ALA A 202 -35.29 14.19 0.82
C ALA A 202 -35.46 14.07 -0.71
N GLN A 203 -35.30 15.18 -1.42
CA GLN A 203 -35.34 15.19 -2.88
C GLN A 203 -34.16 14.43 -3.50
N PHE A 204 -32.95 14.60 -2.97
CA PHE A 204 -31.76 13.87 -3.42
C PHE A 204 -31.92 12.36 -3.20
N LEU A 205 -32.28 11.94 -1.99
CA LEU A 205 -32.45 10.52 -1.64
C LEU A 205 -33.53 9.83 -2.48
N LYS A 206 -34.63 10.52 -2.82
CA LYS A 206 -35.70 9.96 -3.66
C LYS A 206 -35.23 9.61 -5.09
N GLN A 207 -34.15 10.24 -5.55
CA GLN A 207 -33.58 9.99 -6.88
C GLN A 207 -32.50 8.90 -6.86
N GLN A 208 -32.17 8.33 -5.70
CA GLN A 208 -31.11 7.34 -5.54
C GLN A 208 -31.64 5.90 -5.45
N PRO A 209 -30.79 4.92 -5.77
CA PRO A 209 -31.06 3.52 -5.44
C PRO A 209 -31.32 3.31 -3.95
N THR A 210 -32.15 2.30 -3.62
CA THR A 210 -32.54 1.99 -2.24
C THR A 210 -31.33 1.68 -1.35
N HIS A 211 -30.38 0.87 -1.84
CA HIS A 211 -29.19 0.49 -1.07
C HIS A 211 -28.36 1.70 -0.66
N LEU A 212 -28.14 2.64 -1.58
CA LEU A 212 -27.36 3.85 -1.32
C LEU A 212 -28.08 4.78 -0.35
N THR A 213 -29.41 4.85 -0.44
CA THR A 213 -30.23 5.63 0.50
C THR A 213 -30.09 5.11 1.92
N GLU A 214 -30.17 3.79 2.11
CA GLU A 214 -29.98 3.15 3.41
C GLU A 214 -28.59 3.44 3.98
N GLU A 215 -27.55 3.29 3.16
CA GLU A 215 -26.17 3.56 3.57
C GLU A 215 -25.95 5.03 3.96
N LEU A 216 -26.47 5.98 3.17
CA LEU A 216 -26.39 7.41 3.50
C LEU A 216 -27.16 7.74 4.78
N MET A 217 -28.31 7.12 5.00
CA MET A 217 -29.09 7.31 6.22
C MET A 217 -28.40 6.75 7.45
N VAL A 218 -27.71 5.60 7.34
CA VAL A 218 -26.87 5.06 8.40
C VAL A 218 -25.71 6.02 8.68
N ALA A 219 -25.00 6.46 7.63
CA ALA A 219 -23.88 7.40 7.75
C ALA A 219 -24.30 8.73 8.39
N LEU A 220 -25.46 9.28 8.02
CA LEU A 220 -26.03 10.50 8.59
C LEU A 220 -26.33 10.36 10.10
N LYS A 221 -26.80 9.19 10.54
CA LYS A 221 -27.09 8.92 11.95
C LYS A 221 -25.81 8.73 12.77
N SER A 222 -24.73 8.28 12.14
CA SER A 222 -23.44 8.04 12.80
C SER A 222 -22.46 9.21 12.70
N LEU A 223 -22.87 10.37 12.17
CA LEU A 223 -22.00 11.55 12.09
C LEU A 223 -21.61 12.03 13.48
N HIS A 224 -20.30 12.17 13.74
CA HIS A 224 -19.81 12.78 14.96
C HIS A 224 -19.94 14.32 14.85
N PRO A 225 -20.19 15.05 15.95
CA PRO A 225 -20.17 16.51 15.95
C PRO A 225 -18.88 17.11 15.35
N ASP A 226 -17.76 16.41 15.50
CA ASP A 226 -16.47 16.85 14.95
C ASP A 226 -16.38 16.73 13.43
N ASP A 227 -17.13 15.82 12.80
CA ASP A 227 -17.21 15.70 11.34
C ASP A 227 -17.83 16.96 10.72
N LEU A 228 -18.61 17.71 11.51
CA LEU A 228 -19.28 18.94 11.11
C LEU A 228 -18.32 20.14 11.03
N THR A 229 -17.11 20.06 11.60
CA THR A 229 -16.12 21.15 11.52
C THR A 229 -15.50 21.27 10.12
N HIS A 230 -15.54 20.21 9.32
CA HIS A 230 -15.02 20.18 7.94
C HIS A 230 -16.01 20.71 6.87
N LYS A 231 -17.15 21.24 7.31
CA LYS A 231 -18.30 21.59 6.45
C LYS A 231 -18.02 22.62 5.35
N GLU A 232 -17.08 23.54 5.54
CA GLU A 232 -16.84 24.62 4.55
C GLU A 232 -16.08 24.11 3.33
N ASN A 233 -15.05 23.29 3.53
CA ASN A 233 -14.21 22.74 2.45
C ASN A 233 -14.97 21.67 1.65
N ALA A 234 -15.80 20.89 2.35
CA ALA A 234 -16.70 19.89 1.79
C ALA A 234 -17.76 20.50 0.84
N LYS A 235 -18.28 21.70 1.14
CA LYS A 235 -19.26 22.42 0.29
C LYS A 235 -18.68 22.84 -1.07
N GLY A 236 -17.40 23.18 -1.14
CA GLY A 236 -16.72 23.59 -2.37
C GLY A 236 -16.52 22.43 -3.35
N PHE A 237 -16.19 21.24 -2.85
CA PHE A 237 -15.99 20.05 -3.66
C PHE A 237 -17.29 19.55 -4.29
N ILE A 238 -18.37 19.42 -3.50
CA ILE A 238 -19.66 18.99 -4.03
C ILE A 238 -20.19 19.95 -5.09
N LYS A 239 -20.11 21.27 -4.90
CA LYS A 239 -20.58 22.23 -5.92
C LYS A 239 -19.84 22.05 -7.25
N ARG A 240 -18.54 21.73 -7.22
CA ARG A 240 -17.71 21.47 -8.41
C ARG A 240 -18.02 20.11 -9.05
N VAL A 241 -18.22 19.07 -8.25
CA VAL A 241 -18.40 17.69 -8.73
C VAL A 241 -19.86 17.37 -9.10
N PHE A 242 -20.85 17.91 -8.40
CA PHE A 242 -22.28 17.78 -8.74
C PHE A 242 -22.71 18.60 -9.95
N ALA A 243 -21.91 19.59 -10.38
CA ALA A 243 -22.18 20.34 -11.60
C ALA A 243 -22.13 19.45 -12.86
N GLN A 244 -21.42 18.32 -12.79
CA GLN A 244 -21.40 17.31 -13.83
C GLN A 244 -22.38 16.19 -13.46
N ARG A 245 -23.21 15.73 -14.42
CA ARG A 245 -24.15 14.60 -14.26
C ARG A 245 -23.38 13.27 -14.05
N ALA A 246 -22.70 13.12 -12.93
CA ALA A 246 -22.02 11.89 -12.56
C ALA A 246 -23.00 10.92 -11.90
N ASN A 247 -22.80 9.62 -12.11
CA ASN A 247 -23.50 8.57 -11.38
C ASN A 247 -23.16 8.68 -9.88
N THR A 248 -24.10 8.42 -9.00
CA THR A 248 -23.92 8.61 -7.55
C THR A 248 -22.87 7.70 -6.94
N GLU A 249 -22.65 6.50 -7.49
CA GLU A 249 -21.51 5.66 -7.07
C GLU A 249 -20.17 6.30 -7.47
N GLU A 250 -20.11 6.94 -8.64
CA GLU A 250 -18.93 7.70 -9.05
C GLU A 250 -18.72 8.93 -8.15
N LEU A 251 -19.80 9.58 -7.72
CA LEU A 251 -19.75 10.68 -6.74
C LEU A 251 -19.19 10.20 -5.40
N CYS A 252 -19.65 9.06 -4.88
CA CYS A 252 -19.09 8.46 -3.67
C CYS A 252 -17.59 8.22 -3.84
N GLN A 253 -17.19 7.58 -4.94
CA GLN A 253 -15.79 7.29 -5.19
C GLN A 253 -14.94 8.58 -5.23
N LYS A 254 -15.40 9.62 -5.94
CA LYS A 254 -14.70 10.90 -6.05
C LYS A 254 -14.62 11.62 -4.70
N ALA A 255 -15.70 11.66 -3.93
CA ALA A 255 -15.73 12.26 -2.59
C ALA A 255 -14.76 11.57 -1.63
N GLY A 256 -14.71 10.23 -1.69
CA GLY A 256 -13.76 9.45 -0.93
C GLY A 256 -12.31 9.73 -1.32
N LEU A 257 -12.01 9.79 -2.62
CA LEU A 257 -10.67 10.10 -3.13
C LEU A 257 -10.23 11.49 -2.70
N TYR A 258 -11.13 12.46 -2.68
CA TYR A 258 -10.85 13.81 -2.19
C TYR A 258 -10.52 13.83 -0.70
N ARG A 259 -11.30 13.12 0.13
CA ARG A 259 -10.99 12.98 1.56
C ARG A 259 -9.65 12.28 1.79
N LEU A 260 -9.34 11.25 1.00
CA LEU A 260 -8.03 10.60 1.04
C LEU A 260 -6.91 11.54 0.58
N ALA A 261 -7.13 12.38 -0.42
CA ALA A 261 -6.16 13.36 -0.89
C ALA A 261 -5.76 14.33 0.22
N ARG A 262 -6.72 14.86 0.99
CA ARG A 262 -6.47 15.71 2.17
C ARG A 262 -5.60 15.00 3.22
N ALA A 263 -5.83 13.71 3.44
CA ALA A 263 -5.02 12.92 4.36
C ALA A 263 -3.55 12.75 3.87
N LEU A 264 -3.32 12.87 2.56
CA LEU A 264 -2.03 12.67 1.89
C LEU A 264 -1.23 13.96 1.64
N THR A 265 -1.78 15.15 1.88
CA THR A 265 -1.15 16.43 1.54
C THR A 265 0.25 16.59 2.14
N ASP A 266 0.45 16.30 3.44
CA ASP A 266 1.80 16.40 4.07
C ASP A 266 2.68 15.16 3.88
N LYS A 267 2.19 14.12 3.20
CA LYS A 267 2.97 12.88 3.04
C LYS A 267 3.98 13.03 1.90
N PRO A 268 5.13 12.35 1.97
CA PRO A 268 6.14 12.41 0.92
C PRO A 268 5.57 12.03 -0.44
N ARG A 269 5.99 12.71 -1.50
CA ARG A 269 5.52 12.45 -2.88
C ARG A 269 5.61 10.97 -3.29
N VAL A 270 6.66 10.27 -2.85
CA VAL A 270 6.83 8.83 -3.12
C VAL A 270 5.70 8.01 -2.48
N PHE A 271 5.31 8.34 -1.26
CA PHE A 271 4.19 7.68 -0.57
C PHE A 271 2.87 7.91 -1.32
N ASN A 272 2.62 9.15 -1.75
CA ASN A 272 1.42 9.50 -2.52
C ASN A 272 1.35 8.72 -3.84
N GLN A 273 2.49 8.56 -4.52
CA GLN A 273 2.60 7.72 -5.73
C GLN A 273 2.34 6.24 -5.44
N GLN A 274 2.85 5.69 -4.33
CA GLN A 274 2.60 4.31 -3.93
C GLN A 274 1.10 4.08 -3.66
N VAL A 275 0.44 5.00 -2.95
CA VAL A 275 -1.01 4.92 -2.70
C VAL A 275 -1.78 5.01 -4.02
N ALA A 276 -1.47 5.98 -4.89
CA ALA A 276 -2.12 6.15 -6.18
C ALA A 276 -1.98 4.93 -7.11
N GLN A 277 -0.81 4.27 -7.09
CA GLN A 277 -0.53 3.09 -7.91
C GLN A 277 -1.27 1.83 -7.46
N ARG A 278 -1.82 1.79 -6.24
CA ARG A 278 -2.70 0.70 -5.80
C ARG A 278 -4.11 0.77 -6.35
N PHE A 279 -4.55 1.96 -6.74
CA PHE A 279 -5.85 2.15 -7.37
C PHE A 279 -5.79 1.87 -8.87
N PRO A 280 -6.93 1.53 -9.50
CA PRO A 280 -7.07 1.67 -10.93
C PRO A 280 -6.56 3.03 -11.40
N ARG A 281 -5.83 3.07 -12.52
CA ARG A 281 -5.10 4.24 -13.01
C ARG A 281 -5.94 5.50 -13.09
N ALA A 282 -7.21 5.39 -13.48
CA ALA A 282 -8.12 6.53 -13.51
C ALA A 282 -8.32 7.16 -12.12
N HIS A 283 -8.59 6.35 -11.10
CA HIS A 283 -8.73 6.80 -9.72
C HIS A 283 -7.41 7.30 -9.14
N GLY A 284 -6.30 6.61 -9.40
CA GLY A 284 -4.99 7.02 -8.91
C GLY A 284 -4.52 8.35 -9.52
N ARG A 285 -4.82 8.62 -10.80
CA ARG A 285 -4.56 9.93 -11.42
C ARG A 285 -5.42 11.03 -10.79
N LEU A 286 -6.71 10.78 -10.61
CA LEU A 286 -7.62 11.73 -9.98
C LEU A 286 -7.19 12.05 -8.53
N LEU A 287 -6.73 11.05 -7.78
CA LEU A 287 -6.17 11.24 -6.44
C LEU A 287 -4.98 12.21 -6.47
N MET A 288 -4.03 12.01 -7.39
CA MET A 288 -2.86 12.88 -7.53
C MET A 288 -3.25 14.29 -7.95
N GLU A 289 -4.24 14.44 -8.82
CA GLU A 289 -4.80 15.74 -9.22
C GLU A 289 -5.41 16.47 -8.01
N PHE A 290 -6.20 15.77 -7.18
CA PHE A 290 -6.74 16.34 -5.94
C PHE A 290 -5.66 16.75 -4.95
N ILE A 291 -4.62 15.92 -4.73
CA ILE A 291 -3.51 16.27 -3.82
C ILE A 291 -2.85 17.57 -4.27
N GLN A 292 -2.57 17.69 -5.57
CA GLN A 292 -1.96 18.90 -6.14
C GLN A 292 -2.87 20.12 -5.95
N HIS A 293 -4.16 20.00 -6.29
CA HIS A 293 -5.12 21.09 -6.13
C HIS A 293 -5.28 21.54 -4.67
N ILE A 294 -5.32 20.60 -3.72
CA ILE A 294 -5.41 20.92 -2.30
C ILE A 294 -4.14 21.63 -1.84
N THR A 295 -2.96 21.17 -2.25
CA THR A 295 -1.69 21.83 -1.89
C THR A 295 -1.61 23.26 -2.41
N ASP A 296 -2.20 23.53 -3.58
CA ASP A 296 -2.23 24.86 -4.19
C ASP A 296 -3.32 25.77 -3.56
N GLU A 297 -4.44 25.21 -3.08
CA GLU A 297 -5.55 25.94 -2.44
C GLU A 297 -5.33 26.16 -0.91
N ASP A 298 -4.71 25.21 -0.19
CA ASP A 298 -4.61 25.17 1.28
C ASP A 298 -3.26 25.67 1.84
N MET A 299 -3.05 26.99 1.79
CA MET A 299 -2.07 27.67 2.67
C MET A 299 -2.60 27.87 4.11
N LEU A 300 -3.83 27.44 4.41
CA LEU A 300 -4.57 27.77 5.65
C LEU A 300 -5.03 26.56 6.49
N GLU A 301 -4.99 25.31 5.99
CA GLU A 301 -5.28 24.13 6.81
C GLU A 301 -4.12 23.83 7.77
N THR A 302 -4.41 23.70 9.06
CA THR A 302 -3.40 23.38 10.09
C THR A 302 -3.08 21.89 10.09
N ALA A 303 -1.82 21.52 10.38
CA ALA A 303 -1.35 20.13 10.46
C ALA A 303 -2.20 19.22 11.38
N ILE A 304 -2.87 19.82 12.38
CA ILE A 304 -3.81 19.14 13.30
C ILE A 304 -5.02 18.56 12.52
N ASN A 305 -5.53 19.27 11.52
CA ASN A 305 -6.63 18.79 10.70
C ASN A 305 -6.22 17.59 9.83
N HIS A 306 -5.02 17.61 9.24
CA HIS A 306 -4.53 16.49 8.43
C HIS A 306 -4.34 15.22 9.27
N GLN A 307 -3.78 15.34 10.47
CA GLN A 307 -3.61 14.19 11.37
C GLN A 307 -4.97 13.58 11.76
N ARG A 308 -5.94 14.42 12.13
CA ARG A 308 -7.30 13.98 12.45
C ARG A 308 -7.96 13.23 11.29
N VAL A 309 -7.83 13.72 10.06
CA VAL A 309 -8.39 13.03 8.89
C VAL A 309 -7.72 11.67 8.70
N ARG A 310 -6.40 11.54 8.93
CA ARG A 310 -5.69 10.26 8.88
C ARG A 310 -6.21 9.27 9.93
N ASP A 311 -6.44 9.72 11.16
CA ASP A 311 -6.95 8.88 12.24
C ASP A 311 -8.34 8.35 11.91
N GLN A 312 -9.23 9.19 11.38
CA GLN A 312 -10.55 8.77 10.91
C GLN A 312 -10.48 7.72 9.78
N VAL A 313 -9.48 7.82 8.90
CA VAL A 313 -9.28 6.80 7.84
C VAL A 313 -8.81 5.48 8.44
N VAL A 314 -7.95 5.51 9.45
CA VAL A 314 -7.49 4.33 10.18
C VAL A 314 -8.65 3.65 10.89
N ASP A 315 -9.47 4.41 11.62
CA ASP A 315 -10.62 3.88 12.36
C ASP A 315 -11.63 3.21 11.44
N LEU A 316 -11.97 3.87 10.33
CA LEU A 316 -12.87 3.30 9.33
C LEU A 316 -12.30 2.02 8.71
N THR A 317 -10.99 1.97 8.48
CA THR A 317 -10.32 0.78 7.96
C THR A 317 -10.48 -0.40 8.92
N LEU A 318 -10.23 -0.18 10.21
CA LEU A 318 -10.37 -1.21 11.24
C LEU A 318 -11.84 -1.60 11.46
N GLU A 319 -12.78 -0.65 11.41
CA GLU A 319 -14.22 -0.92 11.47
C GLU A 319 -14.68 -1.81 10.31
N LEU A 320 -14.23 -1.52 9.09
CA LEU A 320 -14.56 -2.32 7.92
C LEU A 320 -13.92 -3.71 7.96
N ALA A 321 -12.70 -3.83 8.50
CA ALA A 321 -12.07 -5.13 8.76
C ALA A 321 -12.88 -5.96 9.77
N ARG A 322 -13.33 -5.35 10.89
CA ARG A 322 -14.19 -6.01 11.89
C ARG A 322 -15.53 -6.48 11.31
N ARG A 323 -16.06 -5.76 10.32
CA ARG A 323 -17.26 -6.13 9.56
C ARG A 323 -17.02 -7.19 8.48
N GLY A 324 -15.78 -7.67 8.32
CA GLY A 324 -15.41 -8.65 7.30
C GLY A 324 -15.40 -8.11 5.87
N LYS A 325 -15.40 -6.77 5.69
CA LYS A 325 -15.37 -6.13 4.37
C LYS A 325 -13.94 -5.92 3.84
N LEU A 326 -12.95 -5.92 4.73
CA LEU A 326 -11.52 -5.83 4.42
C LEU A 326 -10.78 -7.01 5.07
N ASN A 327 -9.50 -7.15 4.78
CA ASN A 327 -8.62 -8.20 5.29
C ASN A 327 -8.81 -8.45 6.79
N ALA A 328 -9.20 -9.68 7.13
CA ALA A 328 -9.42 -10.13 8.51
C ALA A 328 -8.16 -10.03 9.38
N ALA A 329 -6.96 -10.08 8.78
CA ALA A 329 -5.70 -9.92 9.50
C ALA A 329 -5.52 -8.53 10.16
N LEU A 330 -6.36 -7.55 9.79
CA LEU A 330 -6.37 -6.22 10.40
C LEU A 330 -7.23 -6.14 11.66
N VAL A 331 -8.10 -7.13 11.93
CA VAL A 331 -9.07 -7.09 13.04
C VAL A 331 -8.38 -7.06 14.41
N GLU A 332 -7.24 -7.73 14.52
CA GLU A 332 -6.48 -7.86 15.77
C GLU A 332 -5.53 -6.67 16.02
N LYS A 333 -5.38 -5.77 15.04
CA LYS A 333 -4.46 -4.64 15.15
C LYS A 333 -5.09 -3.45 15.88
N ARG A 334 -4.27 -2.74 16.65
CA ARG A 334 -4.68 -1.52 17.37
C ARG A 334 -4.34 -0.25 16.58
N PRO A 335 -5.15 0.81 16.65
CA PRO A 335 -4.79 2.10 16.05
C PRO A 335 -3.58 2.69 16.77
N ILE A 336 -2.57 3.15 16.01
CA ILE A 336 -1.36 3.74 16.61
C ILE A 336 -1.66 5.01 17.42
N HIS A 337 -2.66 5.81 17.02
CA HIS A 337 -2.97 7.06 17.71
C HIS A 337 -3.57 6.85 19.11
N GLU A 338 -4.24 5.72 19.37
CA GLU A 338 -4.74 5.40 20.72
C GLU A 338 -3.60 5.15 21.72
N ILE A 339 -2.43 4.71 21.25
CA ILE A 339 -1.24 4.45 22.07
C ILE A 339 -0.53 5.77 22.41
N ALA A 340 -0.39 6.66 21.42
CA ALA A 340 0.26 7.96 21.60
C ALA A 340 -0.46 8.86 22.61
N HIS A 341 -1.80 8.74 22.73
CA HIS A 341 -2.57 9.47 23.72
C HIS A 341 -2.38 8.93 25.15
N ALA A 342 -2.16 7.63 25.33
CA ALA A 342 -1.93 7.02 26.64
C ALA A 342 -0.60 7.46 27.26
N GLU A 343 0.45 7.64 26.44
CA GLU A 343 1.79 8.04 26.90
C GLU A 343 1.90 9.55 27.23
N THR A 344 0.95 10.37 26.80
CA THR A 344 0.91 11.82 27.14
C THR A 344 0.12 12.15 28.40
N THR A 345 -0.50 11.16 29.04
CA THR A 345 -1.33 11.32 30.25
C THR A 345 -0.67 10.87 31.56
N ASP A 346 0.58 10.39 31.50
CA ASP A 346 1.48 10.21 32.65
C ASP A 346 2.52 11.34 32.68
#